data_AF-A0A5C6D8I3-F1
#
_entry.id   AF-A0A5C6D8I3-F1
#
_cell.length_a   1.000
_cell.length_b   1.000
_cell.length_c   1.000
_cell.angle_alpha   90.00
_cell.angle_beta   90.00
_cell.angle_gamma   90.00
#
_symmetry.space_group_name_H-M   'P 1'
#
loop_
_entity.id
_entity.type
_entity.pdbx_description
1 polymer ?
#
loop_
_entity_poly.entity_id
_entity_poly.type
_entity_poly.pdbx_seq_one_letter_code
_entity_poly.pdbx_strand_id
1 'polypeptide(L)'
;MNELHDWLIEKSNDPRVLPKSSLGKAVRYALNQWGELSVFLGDGAIPFDNNETENELRSLTIGRQNGLFVGSHRGGEVAAAMYSMVSSAARHHLDVWRRRFVAGRRIK
;
A
#
# COMPACT_ATOMS: atom_id res chain seq x y z
N MET A 1 23.26 -2.56 0.47
CA MET A 1 22.43 -1.38 0.83
C MET A 1 23.26 -0.13 1.09
N ASN A 2 24.39 -0.19 1.81
CA ASN A 2 25.26 0.98 2.00
C ASN A 2 25.77 1.59 0.68
N GLU A 3 26.21 0.77 -0.27
CA GLU A 3 26.63 1.26 -1.59
C GLU A 3 25.54 2.04 -2.33
N LEU A 4 24.28 1.60 -2.20
CA LEU A 4 23.13 2.29 -2.80
C LEU A 4 22.85 3.61 -2.07
N HIS A 5 22.98 3.65 -0.73
CA HIS A 5 22.83 4.86 0.06
C HIS A 5 23.86 5.92 -0.35
N ASP A 6 25.13 5.50 -0.44
CA ASP A 6 26.23 6.38 -0.80
C ASP A 6 26.06 6.93 -2.23
N TRP A 7 25.60 6.08 -3.15
CA TRP A 7 25.23 6.50 -4.50
C TRP A 7 24.08 7.51 -4.50
N LEU A 8 23.05 7.35 -3.66
CA LEU A 8 21.95 8.31 -3.55
C LEU A 8 22.43 9.66 -2.98
N ILE A 9 23.35 9.65 -2.01
CA ILE A 9 23.98 10.86 -1.48
C ILE A 9 24.77 11.57 -2.59
N GLU A 10 25.60 10.84 -3.32
CA GLU A 10 26.36 11.37 -4.46
C GLU A 10 25.41 12.02 -5.48
N LYS A 11 24.32 11.32 -5.85
CA LYS A 11 23.33 11.84 -6.80
C LYS A 11 22.55 13.03 -6.28
N SER A 12 22.32 13.15 -4.97
CA SER A 12 21.68 14.34 -4.40
C SER A 12 22.58 15.59 -4.49
N ASN A 13 23.89 15.42 -4.59
CA ASN A 13 24.87 16.50 -4.68
C ASN A 13 25.30 16.82 -6.13
N ASP A 14 24.92 15.97 -7.09
CA ASP A 14 25.22 16.18 -8.51
C ASP A 14 24.44 17.39 -9.06
N PRO A 15 25.11 18.43 -9.60
CA PRO A 15 24.46 19.60 -10.16
C PRO A 15 23.49 19.31 -11.32
N ARG A 16 23.64 18.16 -11.98
CA ARG A 16 22.75 17.70 -13.06
C ARG A 16 21.41 17.20 -12.52
N VAL A 17 21.33 16.81 -11.25
CA VAL A 17 20.12 16.35 -10.59
C VAL A 17 19.44 17.53 -9.91
N LEU A 18 18.69 18.29 -10.70
CA LEU A 18 17.95 19.45 -10.18
C LEU A 18 16.99 19.02 -9.07
N PRO A 19 16.92 19.72 -7.91
CA PRO A 19 16.10 19.30 -6.78
C PRO A 19 14.60 19.13 -7.09
N LYS A 20 14.09 19.89 -8.06
CA LYS A 20 12.67 19.85 -8.48
C LYS A 20 12.40 18.86 -9.63
N SER A 21 13.43 18.26 -10.22
CA SER A 21 13.26 17.23 -11.25
C SER A 21 12.62 15.97 -10.66
N SER A 22 12.05 15.12 -11.52
CA SER A 22 11.50 13.82 -11.09
C SER A 22 12.54 12.97 -10.38
N LEU A 23 13.76 12.90 -10.92
CA LEU A 23 14.89 12.19 -10.32
C LEU A 23 15.30 12.82 -8.98
N GLY A 24 15.44 14.15 -8.91
CA GLY A 24 15.82 14.85 -7.68
C GLY A 24 14.79 14.67 -6.56
N LYS A 25 13.50 14.57 -6.89
CA LYS A 25 12.44 14.22 -5.93
C LYS A 25 12.54 12.77 -5.47
N ALA A 26 12.75 11.84 -6.40
CA ALA A 26 12.87 10.41 -6.08
C ALA A 26 14.07 10.11 -5.18
N VAL A 27 15.25 10.67 -5.51
CA VAL A 27 16.47 10.53 -4.69
C VAL A 27 16.24 11.06 -3.29
N ARG A 28 15.65 12.26 -3.17
CA ARG A 28 15.38 12.88 -1.87
C ARG A 28 14.37 12.09 -1.05
N TYR A 29 13.34 11.57 -1.70
CA TYR A 29 12.35 10.72 -1.06
C TYR A 29 13.01 9.44 -0.52
N ALA A 30 13.82 8.75 -1.33
CA ALA A 30 14.53 7.55 -0.91
C ALA A 30 15.47 7.79 0.26
N LEU A 31 16.23 8.90 0.25
CA LEU A 31 17.10 9.29 1.36
C LEU A 31 16.32 9.60 2.64
N ASN A 32 15.21 10.34 2.53
CA ASN A 32 14.36 10.66 3.68
C ASN A 32 13.71 9.42 4.32
N GLN A 33 13.46 8.37 3.51
CA GLN A 33 12.83 7.11 3.94
C GLN A 33 13.84 5.98 4.16
N TRP A 34 15.15 6.27 4.11
CA TRP A 34 16.18 5.23 4.09
C TRP A 34 16.12 4.29 5.30
N GLY A 35 15.80 4.83 6.48
CA GLY A 35 15.60 4.06 7.70
C GLY A 35 14.55 2.99 7.51
N GLU A 36 13.35 3.38 7.10
CA GLU A 36 12.21 2.49 6.86
C GLU A 36 12.50 1.46 5.75
N LEU A 37 13.11 1.91 4.64
CA LEU A 37 13.49 1.04 3.52
C LEU A 37 14.55 -0.01 3.89
N SER A 38 15.28 0.19 4.99
CA SER A 38 16.35 -0.70 5.42
C SER A 38 15.96 -1.61 6.59
N VAL A 39 14.75 -1.48 7.14
CA VAL A 39 14.30 -2.23 8.34
C VAL A 39 14.38 -3.75 8.13
N PHE A 40 14.06 -4.25 6.95
CA PHE A 40 14.12 -5.68 6.63
C PHE A 40 15.53 -6.29 6.78
N LEU A 41 16.59 -5.48 6.78
CA LEU A 41 17.95 -5.95 7.03
C LEU A 41 18.18 -6.30 8.51
N GLY A 42 17.41 -5.69 9.42
CA GLY A 42 17.51 -5.91 10.85
C GLY A 42 16.58 -7.01 11.37
N ASP A 43 15.48 -7.29 10.66
CA ASP A 43 14.49 -8.30 11.02
C ASP A 43 14.03 -9.10 9.79
N GLY A 44 14.36 -10.39 9.77
CA GLY A 44 14.00 -11.30 8.69
C GLY A 44 12.51 -11.69 8.64
N ALA A 45 11.73 -11.32 9.65
CA ALA A 45 10.27 -11.48 9.60
C ALA A 45 9.60 -10.41 8.71
N ILE A 46 10.31 -9.34 8.39
CA ILE A 46 9.79 -8.23 7.59
C ILE A 46 10.10 -8.50 6.11
N PRO A 47 9.08 -8.57 5.24
CA PRO A 47 9.29 -8.75 3.81
C PRO A 47 10.10 -7.59 3.20
N PHE A 48 10.86 -7.90 2.14
CA PHE A 48 11.63 -6.91 1.40
C PHE A 48 10.76 -5.87 0.68
N ASP A 49 9.55 -6.27 0.28
CA ASP A 49 8.60 -5.43 -0.44
C ASP A 49 7.25 -5.36 0.30
N ASN A 50 6.43 -4.39 -0.09
CA ASN A 50 5.10 -4.17 0.47
C ASN A 50 3.99 -4.77 -0.41
N ASN A 51 4.29 -5.70 -1.32
CA ASN A 51 3.33 -6.17 -2.33
C ASN A 51 2.07 -6.78 -1.70
N GLU A 52 2.23 -7.52 -0.59
CA GLU A 52 1.11 -8.08 0.15
C GLU A 52 0.18 -6.99 0.67
N THR A 53 0.74 -5.96 1.30
CA THR A 53 -0.01 -4.79 1.79
C THR A 53 -0.68 -4.03 0.65
N GLU A 54 0.00 -3.79 -0.47
CA GLU A 54 -0.58 -3.10 -1.63
C GLU A 54 -1.74 -3.90 -2.24
N ASN A 55 -1.61 -5.23 -2.31
CA ASN A 55 -2.67 -6.10 -2.79
C ASN A 55 -3.90 -6.07 -1.87
N GLU A 56 -3.71 -6.01 -0.55
CA GLU A 56 -4.83 -5.81 0.39
C GLU A 56 -5.54 -4.48 0.19
N LEU A 57 -4.78 -3.39 0.03
CA LEU A 57 -5.33 -2.04 -0.18
C LEU A 57 -6.01 -1.87 -1.54
N ARG A 58 -5.72 -2.75 -2.52
CA ARG A 58 -6.32 -2.72 -3.86
C ARG A 58 -7.84 -2.85 -3.82
N SER A 59 -8.36 -3.74 -2.97
CA SER A 59 -9.80 -3.94 -2.81
C SER A 59 -10.50 -2.66 -2.31
N LEU A 60 -9.88 -1.97 -1.36
CA LEU A 60 -10.36 -0.69 -0.83
C LEU A 60 -10.34 0.41 -1.90
N THR A 61 -9.27 0.45 -2.69
CA THR A 61 -9.10 1.43 -3.77
C THR A 61 -10.20 1.28 -4.82
N ILE A 62 -10.50 0.05 -5.23
CA ILE A 62 -11.61 -0.26 -6.16
C ILE A 62 -12.95 0.14 -5.53
N GLY A 63 -13.18 -0.19 -4.26
CA GLY A 63 -14.39 0.20 -3.53
C GLY A 63 -14.60 1.71 -3.49
N ARG A 64 -13.53 2.48 -3.21
CA ARG A 64 -13.55 3.94 -3.19
C ARG A 64 -13.81 4.56 -4.56
N GLN A 65 -13.33 3.93 -5.64
CA GLN A 65 -13.63 4.37 -7.00
C GLN A 65 -15.12 4.17 -7.35
N ASN A 66 -15.73 3.08 -6.88
CA ASN A 66 -17.15 2.79 -7.11
C ASN A 66 -18.08 3.62 -6.21
N GLY A 67 -17.60 4.05 -5.04
CA GLY A 67 -18.32 4.91 -4.09
C GLY A 67 -17.56 6.21 -3.83
N LEU A 68 -17.57 7.12 -4.82
CA LEU A 68 -16.87 8.42 -4.77
C LEU A 68 -17.24 9.29 -3.55
N PHE A 69 -18.44 9.08 -3.00
CA PHE A 69 -18.94 9.84 -1.87
C PHE A 69 -19.51 8.91 -0.81
N VAL A 70 -19.20 9.23 0.43
CA VAL A 70 -19.87 8.70 1.60
C VAL A 70 -20.87 9.77 2.03
N GLY A 71 -22.16 9.47 1.97
CA GLY A 71 -23.24 10.45 2.16
C GLY A 71 -23.30 11.15 3.53
N SER A 72 -22.50 10.73 4.51
CA SER A 72 -22.32 11.42 5.80
C SER A 72 -21.03 10.96 6.49
N HIS A 73 -20.51 11.75 7.43
CA HIS A 73 -19.33 11.36 8.22
C HIS A 73 -19.51 10.01 8.92
N ARG A 74 -20.65 9.82 9.59
CA ARG A 74 -21.03 8.54 10.23
C ARG A 74 -21.07 7.39 9.24
N GLY A 75 -21.57 7.62 8.03
CA GLY A 75 -21.53 6.60 6.97
C GLY A 75 -20.11 6.16 6.62
N GLY A 76 -19.14 7.07 6.77
CA GLY A 76 -17.74 6.83 6.45
C GLY A 76 -17.06 6.00 7.52
N GLU A 77 -17.35 6.30 8.78
CA GLU A 77 -16.92 5.49 9.92
C GLU A 77 -17.45 4.06 9.81
N VAL A 78 -18.74 3.89 9.50
CA VAL A 78 -19.34 2.57 9.30
C VAL A 78 -18.70 1.83 8.12
N ALA A 79 -18.47 2.51 7.00
CA ALA A 79 -17.80 1.91 5.86
C ALA A 79 -16.36 1.49 6.21
N ALA A 80 -15.59 2.33 6.91
CA ALA A 80 -14.24 2.03 7.35
C ALA A 80 -14.20 0.82 8.31
N ALA A 81 -15.16 0.73 9.23
CA ALA A 81 -15.31 -0.42 10.13
C ALA A 81 -15.59 -1.71 9.35
N MET A 82 -16.52 -1.67 8.37
CA MET A 82 -16.84 -2.81 7.52
C MET A 82 -15.63 -3.29 6.71
N TYR A 83 -14.91 -2.36 6.07
CA TYR A 83 -13.69 -2.68 5.33
C TYR A 83 -12.62 -3.32 6.22
N SER A 84 -12.44 -2.79 7.44
CA SER A 84 -11.49 -3.32 8.42
C SER A 84 -11.84 -4.74 8.86
N MET A 85 -13.12 -5.02 9.11
CA MET A 85 -13.59 -6.37 9.47
C MET A 85 -13.38 -7.37 8.34
N VAL A 86 -13.73 -7.01 7.11
CA VAL A 86 -13.56 -7.89 5.93
C VAL A 86 -12.08 -8.16 5.65
N SER A 87 -11.23 -7.13 5.70
CA SER A 87 -9.77 -7.29 5.53
C SER A 87 -9.18 -8.19 6.61
N SER A 88 -9.56 -8.01 7.87
CA SER A 88 -9.09 -8.84 8.98
C SER A 88 -9.53 -10.31 8.80
N ALA A 89 -10.79 -10.55 8.44
CA ALA A 89 -11.29 -11.90 8.18
C ALA A 89 -10.52 -12.57 7.01
N ALA A 90 -10.27 -11.84 5.93
CA ALA A 90 -9.48 -12.35 4.80
C ALA A 90 -8.03 -12.69 5.21
N ARG A 91 -7.38 -11.84 6.03
CA ARG A 91 -6.04 -12.11 6.60
C ARG A 91 -5.99 -13.36 7.47
N HIS A 92 -7.09 -13.68 8.16
CA HIS A 92 -7.24 -14.93 8.91
C HIS A 92 -7.71 -16.12 8.05
N HIS A 93 -7.56 -16.04 6.74
CA HIS A 93 -7.92 -17.08 5.77
C HIS A 93 -9.42 -17.47 5.80
N LEU A 94 -10.29 -16.57 6.24
CA LEU A 94 -11.73 -16.74 6.11
C LEU A 94 -12.16 -16.37 4.69
N ASP A 95 -12.95 -17.23 4.07
CA ASP A 95 -13.50 -16.98 2.74
C ASP A 95 -14.63 -15.94 2.81
N VAL A 96 -14.25 -14.66 2.76
CA VAL A 96 -15.17 -13.51 2.74
C VAL A 96 -15.87 -13.32 1.39
N TRP A 97 -15.36 -13.96 0.34
CA TRP A 97 -15.90 -13.89 -1.01
C TRP A 97 -16.74 -15.11 -1.36
N ARG A 98 -16.97 -16.00 -0.38
CA ARG A 98 -17.75 -17.22 -0.55
C ARG A 98 -19.16 -16.87 -0.96
N ARG A 99 -19.39 -16.87 -2.27
CA ARG A 99 -20.74 -16.89 -2.81
C ARG A 99 -21.31 -18.24 -2.46
N ARG A 100 -22.18 -18.28 -1.44
CA ARG A 100 -23.04 -19.43 -1.22
C ARG A 100 -23.84 -19.57 -2.51
N PHE A 101 -23.47 -20.56 -3.33
CA PHE A 101 -24.26 -20.97 -4.49
C PHE A 101 -25.61 -21.47 -3.97
N VAL A 102 -26.56 -20.56 -3.81
CA VAL A 102 -27.96 -20.93 -3.63
C VAL A 102 -28.51 -21.13 -5.04
N ALA A 103 -28.67 -22.39 -5.43
CA ALA A 103 -29.43 -22.81 -6.60
C ALA A 103 -29.05 -22.16 -7.95
N GLY A 104 -27.81 -22.39 -8.41
CA GLY A 104 -27.50 -22.49 -9.84
C GLY A 104 -27.64 -21.24 -10.73
N ARG A 105 -27.89 -20.04 -10.19
CA ARG A 105 -27.91 -18.81 -10.99
C ARG A 105 -26.70 -17.93 -10.72
N ARG A 106 -25.81 -17.84 -11.70
CA ARG A 106 -24.86 -16.73 -11.85
C ARG A 106 -25.69 -15.46 -12.05
N ILE A 107 -25.77 -14.61 -11.02
CA ILE A 107 -26.20 -13.23 -11.23
C ILE A 107 -25.01 -12.52 -11.87
N LYS A 108 -25.19 -12.10 -13.11
CA LYS A 108 -24.23 -11.30 -13.89
C LYS A 108 -24.13 -9.90 -13.32
#